data_AF-A0A2E7SZV0-F1
#
_entry.id   AF-A0A2E7SZV0-F1
#
_cell.length_a   1.000
_cell.length_b   1.000
_cell.length_c   1.000
_cell.angle_alpha   90.00
_cell.angle_beta   90.00
_cell.angle_gamma   90.00
#
_symmetry.space_group_name_H-M   'P 1'
#
loop_
_entity.id
_entity.type
_entity.pdbx_description
1 polymer ?
#
loop_
_entity_poly.entity_id
_entity_poly.type
_entity_poly.pdbx_seq_one_letter_code
_entity_poly.pdbx_strand_id
1 'polypeptide(L)' 'RKNNPETPWEKAVQEILANSNAQLKKAVENTIERLRILTSGHENCPVPENAEQLLVWWSMPPPDHSSS' A
#
# COMPACT_ATOMS: atom_id res chain seq x y z
N ARG A 1 7.74 5.65 7.09
CA ARG A 1 8.22 7.05 7.22
C ARG A 1 9.11 7.28 8.44
N LYS A 2 8.76 6.83 9.67
CA LYS A 2 9.63 7.05 10.85
C LYS A 2 11.07 6.52 10.69
N ASN A 3 11.25 5.40 9.99
CA ASN A 3 12.57 4.81 9.71
C ASN A 3 13.22 5.31 8.41
N ASN A 4 12.48 6.00 7.54
CA ASN A 4 12.94 6.52 6.25
C ASN A 4 12.31 7.91 6.05
N PRO A 5 12.80 8.94 6.77
CA PRO A 5 12.18 10.27 6.77
C PRO A 5 12.47 11.07 5.50
N GLU A 6 13.62 10.84 4.86
CA GLU A 6 14.08 11.57 3.68
C GLU A 6 13.71 10.87 2.37
N THR A 7 13.36 9.58 2.43
CA THR A 7 12.98 8.80 1.24
C THR A 7 11.57 9.17 0.78
N PRO A 8 11.35 9.45 -0.52
CA PRO A 8 10.03 9.57 -1.10
C PRO A 8 9.17 8.37 -0.71
N TRP A 9 7.92 8.64 -0.32
CA TRP A 9 7.04 7.64 0.25
C TRP A 9 6.78 6.43 -0.67
N GLU A 10 6.79 6.64 -1.99
CA GLU A 10 6.71 5.62 -3.04
C GLU A 10 7.91 4.66 -2.99
N LYS A 11 9.12 5.22 -2.82
CA LYS A 11 10.38 4.46 -2.74
C LYS A 11 10.53 3.77 -1.39
N ALA A 12 10.04 4.37 -0.31
CA ALA A 12 10.15 3.81 1.03
C ALA A 12 9.46 2.44 1.17
N VAL A 13 8.29 2.23 0.52
CA VAL A 13 7.62 0.92 0.54
C VAL A 13 8.40 -0.12 -0.26
N GLN A 14 8.98 0.27 -1.40
CA GLN A 14 9.83 -0.61 -2.20
C GLN A 14 11.02 -1.14 -1.38
N GLU A 15 11.71 -0.26 -0.66
CA GLU A 15 12.88 -0.64 0.17
C GLU A 15 12.50 -1.51 1.37
N ILE A 16 11.33 -1.25 1.96
CA ILE A 16 10.79 -2.09 3.03
C ILE A 16 10.52 -3.50 2.48
N LEU A 17 9.82 -3.62 1.35
CA LEU A 17 9.47 -4.90 0.73
C LEU A 17 10.68 -5.70 0.24
N ALA A 18 11.75 -5.01 -0.17
CA ALA A 18 13.03 -5.64 -0.54
C ALA A 18 13.69 -6.38 0.64
N ASN A 19 13.46 -5.92 1.89
CA ASN A 19 13.90 -6.60 3.11
C ASN A 19 12.90 -7.70 3.51
N SER A 20 12.79 -8.72 2.66
CA SER A 20 11.78 -9.76 2.79
C SER A 20 12.05 -10.70 3.98
N ASN A 21 11.41 -10.42 5.12
CA ASN A 21 11.39 -11.29 6.29
C ASN A 21 9.97 -11.79 6.60
N ALA A 22 9.83 -12.86 7.40
CA ALA A 22 8.54 -13.49 7.67
C ALA A 22 7.54 -12.54 8.36
N GLN A 23 8.04 -11.67 9.25
CA GLN A 23 7.23 -10.68 9.95
C GLN A 23 6.66 -9.63 8.98
N LEU A 24 7.46 -9.22 8.00
CA LEU A 24 7.05 -8.26 6.98
C LEU A 24 6.00 -8.86 6.04
N LYS A 25 6.18 -10.11 5.61
CA LYS A 25 5.17 -10.82 4.80
C LYS A 25 3.82 -10.81 5.50
N LYS A 26 3.81 -11.16 6.80
CA LYS A 26 2.57 -11.14 7.60
C LYS A 26 1.98 -9.73 7.73
N ALA A 27 2.82 -8.72 7.90
CA ALA A 27 2.37 -7.32 7.97
C ALA A 27 1.75 -6.85 6.64
N VAL A 28 2.29 -7.28 5.51
CA VAL A 28 1.75 -6.99 4.17
C VAL A 28 0.40 -7.66 3.97
N GLU A 29 0.27 -8.95 4.30
CA GLU A 29 -1.01 -9.68 4.23
C GLU A 29 -2.09 -9.01 5.08
N ASN A 30 -1.76 -8.68 6.34
CA ASN A 30 -2.68 -7.99 7.24
C ASN A 30 -3.09 -6.61 6.70
N THR A 31 -2.18 -5.90 6.02
CA THR A 31 -2.48 -4.59 5.43
C THR A 31 -3.45 -4.74 4.27
N ILE A 32 -3.23 -5.71 3.39
CA ILE A 32 -4.12 -6.03 2.26
C ILE A 32 -5.53 -6.41 2.77
N GLU A 33 -5.62 -7.26 3.79
CA GLU A 33 -6.91 -7.66 4.36
C GLU A 33 -7.67 -6.47 4.96
N ARG A 34 -6.97 -5.58 5.66
CA ARG A 34 -7.57 -4.33 6.16
C ARG A 34 -8.04 -3.42 5.04
N LEU A 35 -7.27 -3.30 3.95
CA LEU A 35 -7.70 -2.52 2.78
C LEU A 35 -9.00 -3.10 2.20
N ARG A 36 -9.10 -4.43 2.03
CA ARG A 36 -10.32 -5.09 1.55
C ARG A 36 -11.54 -4.76 2.41
N ILE A 37 -11.39 -4.76 3.73
CA ILE A 37 -12.48 -4.43 4.67
C ILE A 37 -12.89 -2.96 4.48
N LEU A 38 -11.92 -2.04 4.43
CA LEU A 38 -12.19 -0.60 4.31
C LEU A 38 -12.84 -0.22 2.98
N THR A 39 -12.49 -0.92 1.89
CA THR A 39 -13.00 -0.63 0.55
C THR A 39 -14.23 -1.45 0.18
N SER A 40 -14.70 -2.35 1.05
CA SER A 40 -15.81 -3.26 0.77
C SER A 40 -17.14 -2.57 0.39
N GLY A 41 -17.31 -1.30 0.74
CA GLY A 41 -18.46 -0.47 0.36
C GLY A 41 -18.20 0.52 -0.79
N HIS A 42 -17.00 0.53 -1.37
CA HIS A 42 -16.63 1.45 -2.45
C HIS A 42 -16.58 0.70 -3.79
N GLU A 43 -17.66 0.80 -4.57
CA GLU A 43 -17.69 0.33 -5.96
C GLU A 43 -16.57 1.02 -6.76
N ASN A 44 -15.65 0.22 -7.33
CA ASN A 44 -14.47 0.63 -8.12
C ASN A 44 -13.19 1.03 -7.35
N CYS A 45 -13.07 0.79 -6.05
CA CYS A 45 -11.78 1.01 -5.38
C CYS A 45 -10.83 -0.18 -5.60
N PRO A 46 -9.68 -0.01 -6.29
CA PRO A 46 -8.75 -1.12 -6.53
C PRO A 46 -8.08 -1.51 -5.21
N VAL A 47 -8.11 -2.80 -4.87
CA VAL A 47 -7.43 -3.33 -3.69
C VAL A 47 -6.31 -4.26 -4.14
N PRO A 48 -5.07 -4.08 -3.64
CA PRO A 48 -3.97 -4.96 -4.00
C PRO A 48 -4.17 -6.37 -3.44
N GLU A 49 -3.79 -7.41 -4.19
CA GLU A 49 -3.91 -8.81 -3.76
C GLU A 49 -2.60 -9.41 -3.25
N ASN A 50 -1.47 -8.77 -3.57
CA ASN A 50 -0.13 -9.22 -3.24
C ASN A 50 0.81 -8.02 -3.04
N ALA A 51 2.04 -8.29 -2.62
CA ALA A 51 3.03 -7.26 -2.32
C ALA A 51 3.40 -6.39 -3.54
N GLU A 52 3.42 -6.97 -4.74
CA GLU A 52 3.75 -6.24 -5.98
C GLU A 52 2.62 -5.26 -6.34
N GLN A 53 1.36 -5.72 -6.28
CA GLN A 53 0.21 -4.84 -6.44
C GLN A 53 0.13 -3.79 -5.34
N LEU A 54 0.52 -4.12 -4.10
CA LEU A 54 0.56 -3.15 -3.01
C LEU A 54 1.58 -2.04 -3.31
N LEU A 55 2.73 -2.37 -3.90
CA LEU A 55 3.72 -1.36 -4.30
C LEU A 55 3.16 -0.41 -5.37
N VAL A 56 2.49 -0.95 -6.38
CA VAL A 56 1.87 -0.17 -7.45
C VAL A 56 0.73 0.69 -6.90
N TRP A 57 -0.17 0.09 -6.10
CA TRP A 57 -1.28 0.77 -5.45
C TRP A 57 -0.80 1.90 -4.56
N TRP A 58 0.24 1.64 -3.77
CA TRP A 58 0.85 2.66 -2.93
C TRP A 58 1.44 3.76 -3.81
N SER A 59 2.05 3.47 -4.95
CA SER A 59 2.65 4.53 -5.78
C SER A 59 1.64 5.35 -6.58
N MET A 60 0.36 4.96 -6.62
CA MET A 60 -0.67 5.74 -7.30
C MET A 60 -1.09 6.93 -6.42
N PRO A 61 -1.07 8.17 -6.95
CA PRO A 61 -1.64 9.31 -6.23
C PRO A 61 -3.14 9.08 -6.03
N PRO A 62 -3.73 9.59 -4.93
CA PRO A 62 -5.18 9.54 -4.76
C PRO A 62 -5.85 10.20 -5.96
N PRO A 63 -7.01 9.70 -6.40
CA PRO A 63 -7.76 10.35 -7.47
C PRO A 63 -8.05 11.80 -7.06
N ASP A 64 -7.93 12.71 -8.03
CA ASP A 64 -8.18 14.13 -7.79
C ASP A 64 -9.68 14.32 -7.49
N HIS A 65 -9.99 14.58 -6.22
CA HIS A 65 -11.35 14.85 -5.77
C HIS A 65 -11.73 16.33 -5.96
N SER A 66 -11.01 17.13 -6.77
CA SER A 66 -11.31 18.55 -7.01
C SER A 66 -12.52 18.79 -7.92
N SER A 67 -13.37 17.78 -8.09
CA SER A 67 -14.69 17.92 -8.73
C SER A 67 -15.76 17.39 -7.78
N SER A 68 -16.08 18.19 -6.77
CA SER A 68 -17.34 18.12 -6.01
C SER A 68 -17.75 19.52 -5.58
#